data_AF-A0A535GJQ8-F1
#
_entry.id   AF-A0A535GJQ8-F1
#
_cell.length_a   1.000
_cell.length_b   1.000
_cell.length_c   1.000
_cell.angle_alpha   90.00
_cell.angle_beta   90.00
_cell.angle_gamma   90.00
#
_symmetry.space_group_name_H-M   'P 1'
#
loop_
_entity.id
_entity.type
_entity.pdbx_description
1 polymer ?
#
loop_
_entity_poly.entity_id
_entity_poly.type
_entity_poly.pdbx_seq_one_letter_code
_entity_poly.pdbx_strand_id
1 'polypeptide(L)'
;MHRHRVGVRIVRVLALLPFLSLGVFFVAPTNVANADVVSAAAMLQRHNELRFAVGAPTLTADPRIVTAAQNHANYNSANRIVGHFETAGLPYYTGYAPRDRVLAAGLNATFVSEVATSFGGALNGVQQLWDAPYHRLGLMHPSASSAGWGHADLVGSATVADITYDFGIRSVNYVRSPANGQTNIPTSWSGNESPSPLPSGVSGPVGYPIMLVYSGGQNVDMRAAEIVAPDGSRVPIYYAPQQFERDYYVIIPQRPLATNTTYHVRFDINVGSVMVTNEWNFSTGSTISGGGTTAIAPTDNGLHSAWVSQTPTGAMQAAATTTVTLSFRNTGTKTWTKGVAGSQVTLAINGDSAAYSNIGMNVGWPSANRVAVQNEAVIGPGGTATFTFTTRAPFAAGTVSLPLRLVVDGVAWLEDQGVFVPITTIVDYHSRWASQSAYPTLRAGQVSGSLTIAFRNTGSQSWTKGILGQEARLAVNRDVTTWAGLGVNWMSANRVAAQTESSVGAGGTATFTFQVIAPSTPGTYAINLRPVIDGVTWMEDEGVFLYVTVIP
;
A
#
# COMPACT_ATOMS: atom_id res chain seq x y z
N MET A 1 28.85 -91.40 2.52
CA MET A 1 29.08 -90.21 1.67
C MET A 1 28.17 -89.08 2.15
N HIS A 2 28.72 -87.86 2.26
CA HIS A 2 28.06 -86.55 2.54
C HIS A 2 27.39 -86.40 3.93
N ARG A 3 28.06 -85.88 4.98
CA ARG A 3 28.35 -84.45 5.34
C ARG A 3 27.09 -83.57 5.25
N HIS A 4 26.65 -82.77 6.22
CA HIS A 4 26.98 -82.42 7.62
C HIS A 4 25.68 -81.81 8.20
N ARG A 5 25.17 -82.24 9.37
CA ARG A 5 25.29 -81.59 10.71
C ARG A 5 25.09 -80.06 10.69
N VAL A 6 24.42 -79.35 11.60
CA VAL A 6 23.79 -79.47 12.95
C VAL A 6 23.36 -78.01 13.20
N GLY A 7 22.34 -77.59 13.94
CA GLY A 7 21.43 -78.21 14.87
C GLY A 7 20.66 -77.09 15.58
N VAL A 8 19.56 -77.51 16.18
CA VAL A 8 18.61 -76.80 17.05
C VAL A 8 19.30 -76.14 18.25
N ARG A 9 18.82 -74.96 18.71
CA ARG A 9 18.39 -74.74 20.11
C ARG A 9 17.75 -73.37 20.37
N ILE A 10 16.58 -73.47 21.01
CA ILE A 10 15.86 -72.44 21.78
C ILE A 10 16.65 -72.15 23.07
N VAL A 11 16.61 -70.89 23.57
CA VAL A 11 16.24 -70.51 24.97
C VAL A 11 16.65 -69.04 25.31
N ARG A 12 15.63 -68.28 25.74
CA ARG A 12 15.54 -67.12 26.69
C ARG A 12 16.24 -65.76 26.44
N VAL A 13 15.37 -64.76 26.21
CA VAL A 13 15.21 -63.44 26.88
C VAL A 13 16.26 -63.03 27.92
N LEU A 14 16.95 -61.88 27.71
CA LEU A 14 17.00 -60.75 28.67
C LEU A 14 17.74 -59.50 28.11
N ALA A 15 17.24 -58.34 28.55
CA ALA A 15 17.93 -57.06 28.83
C ALA A 15 18.20 -56.04 27.70
N LEU A 16 17.45 -54.92 27.81
CA LEU A 16 17.76 -53.58 27.29
C LEU A 16 19.07 -53.02 27.88
N LEU A 17 19.86 -52.32 27.06
CA LEU A 17 20.47 -51.00 27.33
C LEU A 17 21.06 -50.44 26.01
N PRO A 18 21.07 -49.11 25.80
CA PRO A 18 21.14 -48.50 24.48
C PRO A 18 22.58 -48.38 23.98
N PHE A 19 22.84 -48.83 22.75
CA PHE A 19 24.02 -48.43 22.01
C PHE A 19 23.78 -47.07 21.36
N LEU A 20 24.62 -46.12 21.74
CA LEU A 20 24.76 -44.81 21.13
C LEU A 20 25.28 -45.01 19.69
N SER A 21 24.37 -45.16 18.72
CA SER A 21 24.75 -45.13 17.30
C SER A 21 24.89 -43.66 16.90
N LEU A 22 26.13 -43.25 16.61
CA LEU A 22 26.46 -41.99 15.97
C LEU A 22 25.81 -41.98 14.57
N GLY A 23 24.56 -41.54 14.52
CA GLY A 23 23.85 -41.28 13.28
C GLY A 23 24.47 -40.06 12.61
N VAL A 24 25.27 -40.30 11.58
CA VAL A 24 25.67 -39.25 10.64
C VAL A 24 24.38 -38.75 9.98
N PHE A 25 23.83 -37.66 10.51
CA PHE A 25 22.79 -36.90 9.83
C PHE A 25 23.44 -36.30 8.59
N PHE A 26 23.25 -36.95 7.44
CA PHE A 26 23.29 -36.24 6.17
C PHE A 26 22.13 -35.25 6.19
N VAL A 27 22.40 -34.03 6.64
CA VAL A 27 21.60 -32.87 6.26
C VAL A 27 21.78 -32.75 4.76
N ALA A 28 20.81 -33.27 4.00
CA ALA A 28 20.69 -32.92 2.60
C ALA A 28 20.63 -31.40 2.54
N PRO A 29 21.47 -30.72 1.74
CA PRO A 29 21.34 -29.29 1.58
C PRO A 29 19.96 -29.05 0.96
N THR A 30 19.05 -28.46 1.75
CA THR A 30 17.89 -27.77 1.18
C THR A 30 18.47 -26.61 0.39
N ASN A 31 18.79 -26.84 -0.88
CA ASN A 31 18.95 -25.79 -1.86
C ASN A 31 17.57 -25.13 -1.97
N VAL A 32 17.29 -24.21 -1.05
CA VAL A 32 16.26 -23.21 -1.24
C VAL A 32 16.72 -22.48 -2.48
N ALA A 33 16.04 -22.71 -3.61
CA ALA A 33 16.24 -21.88 -4.78
C ALA A 33 15.97 -20.44 -4.29
N ASN A 34 17.05 -19.67 -4.14
CA ASN A 34 16.93 -18.26 -3.81
C ASN A 34 16.00 -17.66 -4.85
N ALA A 35 14.92 -17.02 -4.38
CA ALA A 35 14.09 -16.20 -5.22
C ALA A 35 15.03 -15.34 -6.06
N ASP A 36 14.89 -15.36 -7.38
CA ASP A 36 15.47 -14.29 -8.16
C ASP A 36 14.63 -13.05 -7.84
N VAL A 37 15.02 -12.32 -6.80
CA VAL A 37 14.30 -11.15 -6.24
C VAL A 37 14.03 -10.12 -7.34
N VAL A 38 14.85 -10.11 -8.40
CA VAL A 38 14.68 -9.30 -9.60
C VAL A 38 13.40 -9.69 -10.36
N SER A 39 13.09 -10.99 -10.45
CA SER A 39 11.91 -11.51 -11.16
C SER A 39 10.59 -11.17 -10.45
N ALA A 40 10.53 -11.30 -9.12
CA ALA A 40 9.33 -10.98 -8.34
C ALA A 40 8.97 -9.50 -8.41
N ALA A 41 9.96 -8.62 -8.27
CA ALA A 41 9.78 -7.18 -8.40
C ALA A 41 9.34 -6.79 -9.83
N ALA A 42 9.94 -7.39 -10.87
CA ALA A 42 9.57 -7.13 -12.26
C ALA A 42 8.15 -7.61 -12.58
N MET A 43 7.73 -8.76 -12.05
CA MET A 43 6.35 -9.25 -12.19
C MET A 43 5.35 -8.34 -11.49
N LEU A 44 5.64 -7.87 -10.27
CA LEU A 44 4.80 -6.89 -9.58
C LEU A 44 4.75 -5.55 -10.33
N GLN A 45 5.87 -5.09 -10.88
CA GLN A 45 5.91 -3.89 -11.71
C GLN A 45 4.99 -4.06 -12.93
N ARG A 46 5.09 -5.18 -13.65
CA ARG A 46 4.21 -5.45 -14.80
C ARG A 46 2.74 -5.52 -14.40
N HIS A 47 2.44 -6.17 -13.27
CA HIS A 47 1.10 -6.20 -12.70
C HIS A 47 0.59 -4.78 -12.39
N ASN A 48 1.42 -3.92 -11.80
CA ASN A 48 1.07 -2.54 -11.51
C ASN A 48 0.92 -1.66 -12.76
N GLU A 49 1.69 -1.88 -13.82
CA GLU A 49 1.49 -1.22 -15.12
C GLU A 49 0.10 -1.55 -15.69
N LEU A 50 -0.31 -2.82 -15.60
CA LEU A 50 -1.61 -3.28 -16.06
C LEU A 50 -2.75 -2.71 -15.20
N ARG A 51 -2.60 -2.69 -13.87
CA ARG A 51 -3.53 -2.05 -12.93
C ARG A 51 -3.67 -0.56 -13.20
N PHE A 52 -2.54 0.14 -13.36
CA PHE A 52 -2.52 1.56 -13.67
C PHE A 52 -3.24 1.86 -15.00
N ALA A 53 -3.00 1.04 -16.04
CA ALA A 53 -3.63 1.20 -17.34
C ALA A 53 -5.17 1.11 -17.31
N VAL A 54 -5.74 0.48 -16.28
CA VAL A 54 -7.20 0.36 -16.08
C VAL A 54 -7.75 1.28 -14.98
N GLY A 55 -6.92 2.16 -14.43
CA GLY A 55 -7.27 3.06 -13.33
C GLY A 55 -7.40 2.38 -11.97
N ALA A 56 -6.89 1.15 -11.82
CA ALA A 56 -6.82 0.47 -10.54
C ALA A 56 -5.61 0.99 -9.71
N PRO A 57 -5.74 1.12 -8.39
CA PRO A 57 -4.63 1.50 -7.51
C PRO A 57 -3.47 0.51 -7.65
N THR A 58 -2.24 0.99 -7.68
CA THR A 58 -1.06 0.13 -7.65
C THR A 58 -0.91 -0.54 -6.29
N LEU A 59 -0.29 -1.73 -6.28
CA LEU A 59 -0.07 -2.55 -5.10
C LEU A 59 1.37 -2.43 -4.61
N THR A 60 1.54 -2.50 -3.30
CA THR A 60 2.85 -2.64 -2.66
C THR A 60 3.23 -4.11 -2.54
N ALA A 61 4.53 -4.41 -2.64
CA ALA A 61 5.06 -5.73 -2.33
C ALA A 61 5.05 -5.96 -0.81
N ASP A 62 4.63 -7.14 -0.37
CA ASP A 62 4.92 -7.64 0.99
C ASP A 62 5.88 -8.83 0.88
N PRO A 63 7.08 -8.78 1.50
CA PRO A 63 8.05 -9.87 1.43
C PRO A 63 7.50 -11.25 1.84
N ARG A 64 6.50 -11.29 2.73
CA ARG A 64 5.89 -12.54 3.21
C ARG A 64 4.96 -13.14 2.15
N ILE A 65 4.21 -12.29 1.44
CA ILE A 65 3.37 -12.71 0.32
C ILE A 65 4.25 -13.16 -0.86
N VAL A 66 5.34 -12.45 -1.15
CA VAL A 66 6.33 -12.87 -2.15
C VAL A 66 6.92 -14.23 -1.79
N THR A 67 7.25 -14.46 -0.52
CA THR A 67 7.75 -15.75 -0.03
C THR A 67 6.73 -16.87 -0.25
N ALA A 68 5.46 -16.63 0.09
CA ALA A 68 4.38 -17.61 -0.11
C ALA A 68 4.19 -17.96 -1.60
N ALA A 69 4.10 -16.96 -2.47
CA ALA A 69 3.94 -17.14 -3.90
C ALA A 69 5.13 -17.88 -4.53
N GLN A 70 6.37 -17.57 -4.11
CA GLN A 70 7.57 -18.26 -4.58
C GLN A 70 7.61 -19.72 -4.12
N ASN A 71 7.26 -19.99 -2.87
CA ASN A 71 7.18 -21.36 -2.37
C ASN A 71 6.13 -22.17 -3.14
N HIS A 72 4.98 -21.58 -3.44
CA HIS A 72 3.95 -22.25 -4.22
C HIS A 72 4.35 -22.46 -5.69
N ALA A 73 5.06 -21.49 -6.30
CA ALA A 73 5.64 -21.68 -7.62
C ALA A 73 6.64 -22.85 -7.64
N ASN A 74 7.51 -22.96 -6.64
CA ASN A 74 8.42 -24.10 -6.47
C ASN A 74 7.66 -25.41 -6.33
N TYR A 75 6.58 -25.44 -5.53
CA TYR A 75 5.70 -26.60 -5.38
C TYR A 75 5.07 -27.03 -6.71
N ASN A 76 4.40 -26.11 -7.41
CA ASN A 76 3.74 -26.41 -8.69
C ASN A 76 4.74 -26.89 -9.75
N SER A 77 5.88 -26.21 -9.83
CA SER A 77 6.97 -26.55 -10.74
C SER A 77 7.60 -27.92 -10.43
N ALA A 78 7.90 -28.24 -9.17
CA ALA A 78 8.50 -29.51 -8.78
C ALA A 78 7.56 -30.71 -8.96
N ASN A 79 6.27 -30.51 -8.74
CA ASN A 79 5.26 -31.57 -8.77
C ASN A 79 4.54 -31.70 -10.12
N ARG A 80 4.82 -30.81 -11.09
CA ARG A 80 4.12 -30.72 -12.39
C ARG A 80 2.61 -30.54 -12.24
N ILE A 81 2.23 -29.69 -11.29
CA ILE A 81 0.84 -29.37 -10.98
C ILE A 81 0.58 -27.91 -11.39
N VAL A 82 -0.62 -27.65 -11.89
CA VAL A 82 -1.16 -26.30 -12.06
C VAL A 82 -2.41 -26.24 -11.21
N GLY A 83 -2.34 -25.56 -10.08
CA GLY A 83 -3.45 -25.49 -9.14
C GLY A 83 -3.13 -24.54 -8.00
N HIS A 84 -4.11 -24.37 -7.12
CA HIS A 84 -4.04 -23.42 -5.99
C HIS A 84 -3.73 -24.08 -4.65
N PHE A 85 -3.86 -25.41 -4.61
CA PHE A 85 -3.81 -26.19 -3.38
C PHE A 85 -2.60 -27.10 -3.36
N GLU A 86 -1.99 -27.24 -2.18
CA GLU A 86 -0.87 -28.15 -1.95
C GLU A 86 -1.31 -29.40 -1.20
N THR A 87 -0.65 -30.53 -1.48
CA THR A 87 -0.89 -31.81 -0.81
C THR A 87 0.26 -32.09 0.16
N ALA A 88 -0.07 -32.29 1.43
CA ALA A 88 0.91 -32.60 2.47
C ALA A 88 1.73 -33.84 2.11
N GLY A 89 3.05 -33.76 2.31
CA GLY A 89 4.01 -34.83 2.01
C GLY A 89 4.64 -34.78 0.62
N LEU A 90 4.19 -33.88 -0.27
CA LEU A 90 4.87 -33.62 -1.54
C LEU A 90 6.02 -32.60 -1.38
N PRO A 91 7.07 -32.66 -2.24
CA PRO A 91 8.16 -31.69 -2.24
C PRO A 91 7.67 -30.24 -2.27
N TYR A 92 8.34 -29.36 -1.50
CA TYR A 92 8.05 -27.93 -1.36
C TYR A 92 6.69 -27.57 -0.73
N TYR A 93 6.03 -28.52 -0.05
CA TYR A 93 4.81 -28.22 0.71
C TYR A 93 5.06 -27.18 1.81
N THR A 94 4.24 -26.14 1.83
CA THR A 94 4.24 -25.04 2.81
C THR A 94 2.86 -24.77 3.40
N GLY A 95 1.78 -25.18 2.74
CA GLY A 95 0.42 -25.03 3.27
C GLY A 95 -0.67 -25.35 2.23
N TYR A 96 -1.79 -25.90 2.70
CA TYR A 96 -2.87 -26.39 1.83
C TYR A 96 -3.45 -25.30 0.92
N ALA A 97 -3.95 -24.19 1.47
CA ALA A 97 -4.53 -23.08 0.71
C ALA A 97 -3.59 -21.85 0.66
N PRO A 98 -3.80 -20.90 -0.28
CA PRO A 98 -3.00 -19.67 -0.37
C PRO A 98 -2.88 -18.92 0.96
N ARG A 99 -4.00 -18.77 1.68
CA ARG A 99 -4.03 -18.14 3.00
C ARG A 99 -3.16 -18.85 4.04
N ASP A 100 -3.11 -20.19 4.01
CA ASP A 100 -2.28 -20.98 4.94
C ASP A 100 -0.80 -20.75 4.67
N ARG A 101 -0.42 -20.62 3.39
CA ARG A 101 0.98 -20.33 2.99
C ARG A 101 1.40 -18.92 3.37
N VAL A 102 0.53 -17.93 3.16
CA VAL A 102 0.76 -16.54 3.61
C VAL A 102 0.86 -16.46 5.13
N LEU A 103 0.04 -17.24 5.86
CA LEU A 103 0.13 -17.36 7.31
C LEU A 103 1.44 -18.03 7.75
N ALA A 104 1.86 -19.10 7.08
CA ALA A 104 3.14 -19.77 7.34
C ALA A 104 4.35 -18.85 7.06
N ALA A 105 4.23 -17.91 6.13
CA ALA A 105 5.21 -16.86 5.88
C ALA A 105 5.15 -15.69 6.89
N GLY A 106 4.25 -15.73 7.88
CA GLY A 106 4.19 -14.77 8.98
C GLY A 106 3.26 -13.57 8.75
N LEU A 107 2.31 -13.66 7.81
CA LEU A 107 1.26 -12.65 7.63
C LEU A 107 -0.13 -13.23 7.91
N ASN A 108 -0.81 -12.70 8.92
CA ASN A 108 -2.21 -13.03 9.15
C ASN A 108 -3.12 -12.13 8.30
N ALA A 109 -3.47 -12.60 7.10
CA ALA A 109 -4.41 -11.94 6.21
C ALA A 109 -5.82 -12.54 6.33
N THR A 110 -6.85 -11.70 6.25
CA THR A 110 -8.26 -12.15 6.32
C THR A 110 -8.71 -12.82 5.03
N PHE A 111 -8.26 -12.30 3.88
CA PHE A 111 -8.60 -12.83 2.57
C PHE A 111 -7.36 -12.81 1.66
N VAL A 112 -7.09 -13.94 1.01
CA VAL A 112 -5.99 -14.13 0.06
C VAL A 112 -6.57 -14.80 -1.18
N SER A 113 -6.43 -14.15 -2.33
CA SER A 113 -6.66 -14.76 -3.65
C SER A 113 -5.33 -15.18 -4.23
N GLU A 114 -5.35 -16.17 -5.12
CA GLU A 114 -4.19 -16.60 -5.87
C GLU A 114 -4.50 -16.71 -7.36
N VAL A 115 -3.52 -16.40 -8.19
CA VAL A 115 -3.52 -16.69 -9.63
C VAL A 115 -2.29 -17.52 -9.98
N ALA A 116 -2.44 -18.53 -10.84
CA ALA A 116 -1.34 -19.43 -11.17
C ALA A 116 -1.40 -19.90 -12.64
N THR A 117 -0.25 -19.95 -13.30
CA THR A 117 -0.08 -20.50 -14.65
C THR A 117 1.21 -21.27 -14.77
N SER A 118 1.27 -22.26 -15.66
CA SER A 118 2.47 -23.03 -15.98
C SER A 118 3.03 -22.74 -17.37
N PHE A 119 2.57 -21.67 -18.01
CA PHE A 119 2.88 -21.36 -19.41
C PHE A 119 3.73 -20.09 -19.51
N GLY A 120 4.84 -20.20 -20.25
CA GLY A 120 5.75 -19.08 -20.53
C GLY A 120 6.64 -18.71 -19.34
N GLY A 121 7.60 -17.82 -19.58
CA GLY A 121 8.44 -17.26 -18.51
C GLY A 121 7.67 -16.24 -17.64
N ALA A 122 8.21 -15.95 -16.46
CA ALA A 122 7.66 -15.05 -15.44
C ALA A 122 6.75 -13.90 -15.95
N LEU A 123 7.28 -12.98 -16.78
CA LEU A 123 6.52 -11.81 -17.26
C LEU A 123 5.40 -12.16 -18.26
N ASN A 124 5.58 -13.20 -19.06
CA ASN A 124 4.54 -13.70 -19.95
C ASN A 124 3.40 -14.33 -19.14
N GLY A 125 3.73 -15.04 -18.06
CA GLY A 125 2.76 -15.55 -17.10
C GLY A 125 1.87 -14.46 -16.52
N VAL A 126 2.44 -13.33 -16.10
CA VAL A 126 1.66 -12.16 -15.63
C VAL A 126 0.67 -11.69 -16.70
N GLN A 127 1.12 -11.55 -17.95
CA GLN A 127 0.26 -11.11 -19.05
C GLN A 127 -0.85 -12.13 -19.36
N GLN A 128 -0.55 -13.42 -19.39
CA GLN A 128 -1.56 -14.45 -19.66
C GLN A 128 -2.64 -14.49 -18.57
N LEU A 129 -2.23 -14.40 -17.30
CA LEU A 129 -3.16 -14.32 -16.18
C LEU A 129 -3.98 -13.03 -16.22
N TRP A 130 -3.40 -11.93 -16.69
CA TRP A 130 -4.18 -10.73 -16.96
C TRP A 130 -5.15 -10.92 -18.13
N ASP A 131 -4.82 -11.67 -19.17
CA ASP A 131 -5.70 -11.83 -20.33
C ASP A 131 -6.92 -12.73 -20.05
N ALA A 132 -6.82 -13.62 -19.05
CA ALA A 132 -7.91 -14.49 -18.59
C ALA A 132 -8.83 -13.75 -17.59
N PRO A 133 -10.16 -13.67 -17.82
CA PRO A 133 -11.01 -12.72 -17.10
C PRO A 133 -11.23 -12.99 -15.61
N TYR A 134 -11.30 -14.25 -15.15
CA TYR A 134 -11.39 -14.54 -13.72
C TYR A 134 -10.05 -14.36 -12.99
N HIS A 135 -8.92 -14.64 -13.65
CA HIS A 135 -7.62 -14.28 -13.09
C HIS A 135 -7.41 -12.75 -13.08
N ARG A 136 -7.83 -12.06 -14.15
CA ARG A 136 -7.84 -10.59 -14.23
C ARG A 136 -8.67 -10.00 -13.10
N LEU A 137 -9.83 -10.57 -12.79
CA LEU A 137 -10.68 -10.11 -11.68
C LEU A 137 -9.84 -9.91 -10.41
N GLY A 138 -9.11 -10.94 -9.99
CA GLY A 138 -8.26 -10.84 -8.81
C GLY A 138 -7.11 -9.83 -8.99
N LEU A 139 -6.46 -9.85 -10.15
CA LEU A 139 -5.35 -8.94 -10.45
C LEU A 139 -5.78 -7.46 -10.52
N MET A 140 -6.99 -7.15 -10.96
CA MET A 140 -7.44 -5.76 -11.17
C MET A 140 -8.31 -5.22 -10.04
N HIS A 141 -8.74 -6.06 -9.10
CA HIS A 141 -9.73 -5.69 -8.10
C HIS A 141 -9.29 -4.45 -7.30
N PRO A 142 -10.16 -3.43 -7.13
CA PRO A 142 -9.81 -2.19 -6.43
C PRO A 142 -9.48 -2.36 -4.94
N SER A 143 -10.07 -3.37 -4.29
CA SER A 143 -9.84 -3.68 -2.87
C SER A 143 -8.61 -4.55 -2.61
N ALA A 144 -7.81 -4.87 -3.64
CA ALA A 144 -6.51 -5.50 -3.41
C ALA A 144 -5.59 -4.52 -2.66
N SER A 145 -4.98 -5.00 -1.56
CA SER A 145 -4.13 -4.19 -0.67
C SER A 145 -2.64 -4.42 -0.90
N SER A 146 -2.23 -5.64 -1.21
CA SER A 146 -0.83 -5.96 -1.55
C SER A 146 -0.77 -7.26 -2.37
N ALA A 147 0.33 -7.45 -3.10
CA ALA A 147 0.56 -8.66 -3.88
C ALA A 147 2.02 -9.10 -3.82
N GLY A 148 2.25 -10.40 -3.96
CA GLY A 148 3.56 -11.01 -4.11
C GLY A 148 3.55 -11.99 -5.27
N TRP A 149 4.64 -12.02 -6.03
CA TRP A 149 4.81 -12.90 -7.18
C TRP A 149 5.96 -13.87 -6.96
N GLY A 150 5.82 -15.06 -7.53
CA GLY A 150 6.85 -16.10 -7.55
C GLY A 150 6.90 -16.81 -8.90
N HIS A 151 8.08 -17.23 -9.32
CA HIS A 151 8.27 -18.00 -10.55
C HIS A 151 9.32 -19.10 -10.36
N ALA A 152 9.09 -20.28 -10.92
CA ALA A 152 9.99 -21.41 -10.80
C ALA A 152 10.03 -22.26 -12.07
N ASP A 153 11.24 -22.56 -12.52
CA ASP A 153 11.55 -23.47 -13.63
C ASP A 153 12.40 -24.66 -13.11
N LEU A 154 11.80 -25.49 -12.26
CA LEU A 154 12.38 -26.73 -11.75
C LEU A 154 12.12 -27.89 -12.73
N VAL A 155 11.17 -28.77 -12.40
CA VAL A 155 10.82 -29.93 -13.23
C VAL A 155 9.73 -29.57 -14.26
N GLY A 156 8.94 -28.54 -13.97
CA GLY A 156 8.03 -27.83 -14.88
C GLY A 156 8.21 -26.32 -14.72
N SER A 157 7.32 -25.52 -15.30
CA SER A 157 7.30 -24.06 -15.11
C SER A 157 6.06 -23.66 -14.32
N ALA A 158 6.18 -22.69 -13.42
CA ALA A 158 5.06 -22.13 -12.69
C ALA A 158 5.28 -20.65 -12.38
N THR A 159 4.26 -19.83 -12.61
CA THR A 159 4.17 -18.42 -12.22
C THR A 159 2.95 -18.24 -11.34
N VAL A 160 3.13 -17.67 -10.15
CA VAL A 160 2.09 -17.55 -9.12
C VAL A 160 2.07 -16.12 -8.59
N ALA A 161 0.87 -15.59 -8.34
CA ALA A 161 0.68 -14.40 -7.51
C ALA A 161 -0.28 -14.67 -6.37
N ASP A 162 0.13 -14.33 -5.15
CA ASP A 162 -0.74 -14.21 -4.00
C ASP A 162 -1.13 -12.73 -3.82
N ILE A 163 -2.42 -12.48 -3.57
CA ILE A 163 -2.99 -11.13 -3.48
C ILE A 163 -3.84 -11.05 -2.21
N THR A 164 -3.55 -10.07 -1.36
CA THR A 164 -4.37 -9.78 -0.17
C THR A 164 -5.37 -8.68 -0.47
N TYR A 165 -6.51 -8.73 0.23
CA TYR A 165 -7.60 -7.79 0.02
C TYR A 165 -8.04 -7.16 1.33
N ASP A 166 -8.34 -5.88 1.26
CA ASP A 166 -9.05 -5.12 2.28
C ASP A 166 -10.25 -4.43 1.62
N PHE A 167 -11.43 -5.03 1.78
CA PHE A 167 -12.69 -4.51 1.26
C PHE A 167 -13.19 -3.25 1.99
N GLY A 168 -12.49 -2.80 3.04
CA GLY A 168 -12.64 -1.47 3.61
C GLY A 168 -12.02 -0.36 2.76
N ILE A 169 -11.07 -0.68 1.87
CA ILE A 169 -10.43 0.28 0.97
C ILE A 169 -11.37 0.62 -0.20
N ARG A 170 -11.58 1.92 -0.42
CA ARG A 170 -12.40 2.49 -1.52
C ARG A 170 -11.71 3.68 -2.18
N SER A 171 -10.56 3.43 -2.79
CA SER A 171 -9.76 4.42 -3.51
C SER A 171 -10.42 4.89 -4.81
N VAL A 172 -11.20 4.01 -5.46
CA VAL A 172 -12.04 4.29 -6.64
C VAL A 172 -13.41 3.63 -6.44
N ASN A 173 -14.43 4.03 -7.20
CA ASN A 173 -15.76 3.40 -7.12
C ASN A 173 -15.82 2.08 -7.91
N TYR A 174 -15.16 2.03 -9.05
CA TYR A 174 -15.06 0.87 -9.92
C TYR A 174 -13.85 1.03 -10.86
N VAL A 175 -13.48 -0.05 -11.53
CA VAL A 175 -12.47 -0.10 -12.59
C VAL A 175 -13.02 -0.85 -13.80
N ARG A 176 -12.55 -0.49 -14.99
CA ARG A 176 -12.97 -1.12 -16.26
C ARG A 176 -11.76 -1.64 -17.02
N SER A 177 -11.85 -2.84 -17.58
CA SER A 177 -10.83 -3.39 -18.46
C SER A 177 -11.47 -3.90 -19.74
N PRO A 178 -11.15 -3.34 -20.91
CA PRO A 178 -10.30 -2.17 -21.12
C PRO A 178 -10.82 -0.89 -20.47
N ALA A 179 -9.94 0.06 -20.15
CA ALA A 179 -10.34 1.39 -19.66
C ALA A 179 -10.83 2.30 -20.79
N ASN A 180 -11.49 3.40 -20.41
CA ASN A 180 -11.90 4.43 -21.36
C ASN A 180 -10.69 5.05 -22.06
N GLY A 181 -10.70 5.01 -23.39
CA GLY A 181 -9.61 5.50 -24.23
C GLY A 181 -8.41 4.56 -24.32
N GLN A 182 -8.46 3.36 -23.72
CA GLN A 182 -7.33 2.43 -23.77
C GLN A 182 -7.12 1.90 -25.19
N THR A 183 -5.88 1.99 -25.67
CA THR A 183 -5.46 1.56 -27.02
C THR A 183 -4.64 0.28 -26.96
N ASN A 184 -4.35 -0.30 -28.12
CA ASN A 184 -3.58 -1.54 -28.28
C ASN A 184 -4.18 -2.73 -27.52
N ILE A 185 -5.50 -2.77 -27.40
CA ILE A 185 -6.20 -3.90 -26.80
C ILE A 185 -6.08 -5.11 -27.75
N PRO A 186 -5.72 -6.31 -27.25
CA PRO A 186 -5.70 -7.50 -28.08
C PRO A 186 -7.05 -7.72 -28.76
N THR A 187 -7.03 -8.20 -30.00
CA THR A 187 -8.28 -8.50 -30.72
C THR A 187 -8.94 -9.77 -30.22
N SER A 188 -8.16 -10.72 -29.70
CA SER A 188 -8.62 -12.04 -29.32
C SER A 188 -8.03 -12.50 -27.99
N TRP A 189 -8.73 -13.44 -27.38
CA TRP A 189 -8.26 -14.22 -26.24
C TRP A 189 -8.44 -15.71 -26.53
N SER A 190 -7.51 -16.54 -26.06
CA SER A 190 -7.44 -17.97 -26.39
C SER A 190 -8.60 -18.81 -25.84
N GLY A 191 -9.30 -18.31 -24.82
CA GLY A 191 -10.30 -19.09 -24.08
C GLY A 191 -9.72 -19.97 -22.97
N ASN A 192 -8.40 -19.90 -22.73
CA ASN A 192 -7.74 -20.73 -21.73
C ASN A 192 -7.94 -20.14 -20.33
N GLU A 193 -8.95 -20.64 -19.62
CA GLU A 193 -9.18 -20.34 -18.20
C GLU A 193 -9.96 -21.49 -17.54
N SER A 194 -9.69 -21.71 -16.25
CA SER A 194 -10.42 -22.66 -15.41
C SER A 194 -10.82 -21.97 -14.10
N PRO A 195 -12.13 -21.92 -13.75
CA PRO A 195 -13.27 -22.39 -14.54
C PRO A 195 -13.44 -21.58 -15.84
N SER A 196 -14.05 -22.18 -16.87
CA SER A 196 -14.25 -21.46 -18.14
C SER A 196 -15.34 -20.38 -18.01
N PRO A 197 -15.08 -19.14 -18.46
CA PRO A 197 -16.10 -18.08 -18.55
C PRO A 197 -16.98 -18.23 -19.81
N LEU A 198 -16.65 -19.16 -20.71
CA LEU A 198 -17.38 -19.38 -21.95
C LEU A 198 -18.53 -20.38 -21.75
N PRO A 199 -19.61 -20.26 -22.54
CA PRO A 199 -20.68 -21.25 -22.55
C PRO A 199 -20.14 -22.67 -22.85
N SER A 200 -20.83 -23.68 -22.31
CA SER A 200 -20.47 -25.08 -22.56
C SER A 200 -20.42 -25.37 -24.06
N GLY A 201 -19.34 -26.02 -24.51
CA GLY A 201 -19.11 -26.36 -25.92
C GLY A 201 -18.44 -25.26 -26.75
N VAL A 202 -18.19 -24.07 -26.20
CA VAL A 202 -17.45 -23.00 -26.87
C VAL A 202 -15.97 -23.06 -26.48
N SER A 203 -15.09 -23.06 -27.48
CA SER A 203 -13.64 -22.92 -27.32
C SER A 203 -13.13 -21.70 -28.10
N GLY A 204 -12.04 -21.08 -27.64
CA GLY A 204 -11.44 -19.93 -28.33
C GLY A 204 -10.67 -20.28 -29.61
N PRO A 205 -10.09 -19.26 -30.28
CA PRO A 205 -10.03 -17.87 -29.83
C PRO A 205 -11.37 -17.13 -30.00
N VAL A 206 -11.75 -16.40 -28.96
CA VAL A 206 -12.88 -15.46 -28.92
C VAL A 206 -12.36 -14.03 -28.88
N GLY A 207 -13.23 -13.02 -28.86
CA GLY A 207 -12.80 -11.64 -28.65
C GLY A 207 -12.21 -11.42 -27.27
N TYR A 208 -11.42 -10.36 -27.12
CA TYR A 208 -10.81 -10.03 -25.84
C TYR A 208 -11.88 -9.70 -24.78
N PRO A 209 -11.80 -10.28 -23.56
CA PRO A 209 -12.77 -10.05 -22.51
C PRO A 209 -12.84 -8.59 -22.06
N ILE A 210 -14.06 -8.10 -21.86
CA ILE A 210 -14.36 -6.76 -21.37
C ILE A 210 -15.09 -6.89 -20.04
N MET A 211 -14.62 -6.19 -19.03
CA MET A 211 -15.15 -6.33 -17.68
C MET A 211 -15.17 -5.03 -16.88
N LEU A 212 -16.04 -5.02 -15.88
CA LEU A 212 -16.24 -3.95 -14.90
C LEU A 212 -16.23 -4.57 -13.50
N VAL A 213 -15.49 -3.96 -12.56
CA VAL A 213 -15.39 -4.41 -11.17
C VAL A 213 -15.64 -3.22 -10.24
N TYR A 214 -16.58 -3.36 -9.30
CA TYR A 214 -16.90 -2.37 -8.29
C TYR A 214 -16.09 -2.58 -7.01
N SER A 215 -15.73 -1.49 -6.36
CA SER A 215 -14.92 -1.52 -5.15
C SER A 215 -15.72 -1.93 -3.91
N GLY A 216 -15.02 -2.48 -2.92
CA GLY A 216 -15.58 -2.71 -1.60
C GLY A 216 -16.63 -3.83 -1.54
N GLY A 217 -16.57 -4.79 -2.46
CA GLY A 217 -17.43 -5.97 -2.45
C GLY A 217 -18.90 -5.63 -2.72
N GLN A 218 -19.15 -4.53 -3.43
CA GLN A 218 -20.51 -4.08 -3.69
C GLN A 218 -21.20 -4.99 -4.70
N ASN A 219 -22.27 -5.65 -4.27
CA ASN A 219 -23.09 -6.46 -5.17
C ASN A 219 -23.64 -5.60 -6.31
N VAL A 220 -23.46 -6.11 -7.53
CA VAL A 220 -23.99 -5.53 -8.75
C VAL A 220 -24.80 -6.54 -9.54
N ASP A 221 -25.85 -6.06 -10.21
CA ASP A 221 -26.69 -6.86 -11.09
C ASP A 221 -26.69 -6.31 -12.52
N MET A 222 -26.29 -7.13 -13.49
CA MET A 222 -26.28 -6.78 -14.91
C MET A 222 -27.70 -6.72 -15.46
N ARG A 223 -28.03 -5.62 -16.14
CA ARG A 223 -29.30 -5.46 -16.85
C ARG A 223 -29.13 -5.61 -18.35
N ALA A 224 -28.14 -4.94 -18.90
CA ALA A 224 -27.81 -5.01 -20.31
C ALA A 224 -26.35 -4.65 -20.53
N ALA A 225 -25.74 -5.24 -21.55
CA ALA A 225 -24.48 -4.80 -22.07
C ALA A 225 -24.48 -4.86 -23.60
N GLU A 226 -23.77 -3.93 -24.23
CA GLU A 226 -23.53 -3.95 -25.67
C GLU A 226 -22.14 -3.46 -26.01
N ILE A 227 -21.66 -3.93 -27.17
CA ILE A 227 -20.45 -3.46 -27.82
C ILE A 227 -20.85 -3.06 -29.23
N VAL A 228 -20.49 -1.85 -29.64
CA VAL A 228 -20.83 -1.28 -30.94
C VAL A 228 -19.54 -0.95 -31.70
N ALA A 229 -19.46 -1.42 -32.94
CA ALA A 229 -18.36 -1.13 -33.85
C ALA A 229 -18.56 0.25 -34.52
N PRO A 230 -17.54 0.83 -35.19
CA PRO A 230 -17.64 2.18 -35.76
C PRO A 230 -18.72 2.35 -36.85
N ASP A 231 -19.14 1.26 -37.49
CA ASP A 231 -20.21 1.26 -38.48
C ASP A 231 -21.62 1.22 -37.85
N GLY A 232 -21.70 1.26 -36.51
CA GLY A 232 -22.94 1.15 -35.74
C GLY A 232 -23.43 -0.28 -35.56
N SER A 233 -22.73 -1.29 -36.08
CA SER A 233 -23.11 -2.69 -35.89
C SER A 233 -22.83 -3.16 -34.46
N ARG A 234 -23.74 -3.98 -33.92
CA ARG A 234 -23.57 -4.60 -32.60
C ARG A 234 -22.71 -5.85 -32.72
N VAL A 235 -21.66 -5.93 -31.89
CA VAL A 235 -20.82 -7.12 -31.79
C VAL A 235 -21.54 -8.16 -30.92
N PRO A 236 -21.74 -9.40 -31.39
CA PRO A 236 -22.31 -10.47 -30.57
C PRO A 236 -21.42 -10.76 -29.36
N ILE A 237 -22.03 -10.93 -28.19
CA ILE A 237 -21.33 -11.18 -26.91
C ILE A 237 -21.85 -12.43 -26.20
N TYR A 238 -21.01 -13.01 -25.35
CA TYR A 238 -21.38 -13.91 -24.27
C TYR A 238 -21.34 -13.14 -22.95
N TYR A 239 -22.26 -13.45 -22.03
CA TYR A 239 -22.17 -13.04 -20.64
C TYR A 239 -21.46 -14.14 -19.86
N ALA A 240 -20.33 -13.82 -19.24
CA ALA A 240 -19.67 -14.81 -18.39
C ALA A 240 -20.50 -15.05 -17.12
N PRO A 241 -20.59 -16.30 -16.63
CA PRO A 241 -21.25 -16.57 -15.37
C PRO A 241 -20.50 -15.92 -14.20
N GLN A 242 -21.20 -15.39 -13.20
CA GLN A 242 -20.57 -14.97 -11.95
C GLN A 242 -20.18 -16.20 -11.14
N GLN A 243 -18.87 -16.43 -10.97
CA GLN A 243 -18.29 -17.58 -10.26
C GLN A 243 -17.78 -17.24 -8.85
N PHE A 244 -17.54 -15.95 -8.57
CA PHE A 244 -16.85 -15.47 -7.38
C PHE A 244 -17.68 -14.39 -6.66
N GLU A 245 -17.05 -13.32 -6.18
CA GLU A 245 -17.72 -12.15 -5.64
C GLU A 245 -18.74 -11.58 -6.64
N ARG A 246 -19.80 -10.94 -6.14
CA ARG A 246 -20.88 -10.41 -6.98
C ARG A 246 -20.67 -8.94 -7.35
N ASP A 247 -19.43 -8.47 -7.32
CA ASP A 247 -19.04 -7.07 -7.56
C ASP A 247 -18.52 -6.82 -8.98
N TYR A 248 -18.60 -7.81 -9.86
CA TYR A 248 -18.11 -7.69 -11.24
C TYR A 248 -19.05 -8.28 -12.28
N TYR A 249 -18.83 -7.86 -13.53
CA TYR A 249 -19.35 -8.53 -14.71
C TYR A 249 -18.32 -8.56 -15.84
N VAL A 250 -18.38 -9.64 -16.62
CA VAL A 250 -17.56 -9.84 -17.82
C VAL A 250 -18.48 -10.13 -19.01
N ILE A 251 -18.22 -9.45 -20.12
CA ILE A 251 -18.74 -9.81 -21.43
C ILE A 251 -17.58 -10.21 -22.36
N ILE A 252 -17.84 -11.16 -23.25
CA ILE A 252 -16.82 -11.70 -24.14
C ILE A 252 -17.36 -11.64 -25.57
N PRO A 253 -16.74 -10.89 -26.50
CA PRO A 253 -17.16 -10.91 -27.89
C PRO A 253 -17.04 -12.33 -28.47
N GLN A 254 -18.06 -12.78 -29.19
CA GLN A 254 -18.13 -14.18 -29.67
C GLN A 254 -17.05 -14.51 -30.71
N ARG A 255 -16.43 -13.49 -31.32
CA ARG A 255 -15.37 -13.61 -32.32
C ARG A 255 -14.26 -12.59 -32.02
N PRO A 256 -13.03 -12.85 -32.49
CA PRO A 256 -11.96 -11.85 -32.48
C PRO A 256 -12.44 -10.51 -33.04
N LEU A 257 -12.10 -9.43 -32.34
CA LEU A 257 -12.38 -8.07 -32.75
C LEU A 257 -11.55 -7.71 -33.99
N ALA A 258 -12.06 -6.81 -34.84
CA ALA A 258 -11.26 -6.24 -35.92
C ALA A 258 -10.04 -5.47 -35.35
N THR A 259 -8.91 -5.53 -36.06
CA THR A 259 -7.69 -4.78 -35.74
C THR A 259 -7.89 -3.29 -36.02
N ASN A 260 -7.11 -2.43 -35.37
CA ASN A 260 -7.13 -0.98 -35.56
C ASN A 260 -8.53 -0.34 -35.52
N THR A 261 -9.39 -0.84 -34.63
CA THR A 261 -10.81 -0.50 -34.58
C THR A 261 -11.17 -0.02 -33.18
N THR A 262 -11.94 1.08 -33.13
CA THR A 262 -12.48 1.62 -31.88
C THR A 262 -13.86 1.04 -31.63
N TYR A 263 -14.08 0.50 -30.43
CA TYR A 263 -15.39 0.00 -30.02
C TYR A 263 -15.97 0.85 -28.91
N HIS A 264 -17.27 1.08 -28.97
CA HIS A 264 -18.04 1.66 -27.90
C HIS A 264 -18.65 0.55 -27.05
N VAL A 265 -18.53 0.66 -25.73
CA VAL A 265 -19.05 -0.30 -24.76
C VAL A 265 -20.04 0.40 -23.86
N ARG A 266 -21.16 -0.27 -23.60
CA ARG A 266 -22.18 0.15 -22.64
C ARG A 266 -22.52 -0.99 -21.69
N PHE A 267 -22.54 -0.70 -20.40
CA PHE A 267 -22.98 -1.60 -19.32
C PHE A 267 -24.06 -0.88 -18.51
N ASP A 268 -25.28 -1.41 -18.50
CA ASP A 268 -26.36 -0.98 -17.62
C ASP A 268 -26.42 -1.93 -16.42
N ILE A 269 -26.07 -1.41 -15.24
CA ILE A 269 -25.87 -2.20 -14.03
C ILE A 269 -26.62 -1.57 -12.86
N ASN A 270 -27.27 -2.40 -12.06
CA ASN A 270 -27.76 -1.99 -10.75
C ASN A 270 -26.63 -2.11 -9.73
N VAL A 271 -26.28 -1.00 -9.07
CA VAL A 271 -25.39 -0.97 -7.92
C VAL A 271 -26.28 -0.79 -6.68
N GLY A 272 -26.53 -1.88 -5.97
CA GLY A 272 -27.63 -1.93 -5.01
C GLY A 272 -28.99 -1.67 -5.70
N SER A 273 -29.73 -0.65 -5.25
CA SER A 273 -31.03 -0.28 -5.83
C SER A 273 -30.94 0.76 -6.95
N VAL A 274 -29.75 1.29 -7.24
CA VAL A 274 -29.56 2.39 -8.20
C VAL A 274 -29.08 1.82 -9.54
N MET A 275 -29.78 2.14 -10.63
CA MET A 275 -29.33 1.82 -11.98
C MET A 275 -28.28 2.84 -12.43
N VAL A 276 -27.15 2.33 -12.90
CA VAL A 276 -25.99 3.10 -13.38
C VAL A 276 -25.61 2.61 -14.77
N THR A 277 -25.52 3.54 -15.72
CA THR A 277 -24.99 3.30 -17.06
C THR A 277 -23.50 3.63 -17.11
N ASN A 278 -22.69 2.65 -17.47
CA ASN A 278 -21.26 2.78 -17.69
C ASN A 278 -20.98 2.68 -19.19
N GLU A 279 -20.57 3.78 -19.80
CA GLU A 279 -20.22 3.83 -21.22
C GLU A 279 -18.79 4.32 -21.42
N TRP A 280 -18.07 3.73 -22.38
CA TRP A 280 -16.71 4.12 -22.74
C TRP A 280 -16.29 3.60 -24.12
N ASN A 281 -15.14 4.08 -24.61
CA ASN A 281 -14.53 3.56 -25.82
C ASN A 281 -13.19 2.89 -25.52
N PHE A 282 -12.79 1.90 -26.30
CA PHE A 282 -11.43 1.36 -26.35
C PHE A 282 -11.05 1.06 -27.80
N SER A 283 -9.76 0.88 -28.09
CA SER A 283 -9.30 0.53 -29.44
C SER A 283 -8.34 -0.64 -29.45
N THR A 284 -8.50 -1.48 -30.47
CA THR A 284 -7.53 -2.52 -30.83
C THR A 284 -6.35 -1.97 -31.64
N GLY A 285 -6.41 -0.69 -32.04
CA GLY A 285 -5.32 0.06 -32.67
C GLY A 285 -4.56 0.94 -31.70
N SER A 286 -3.54 1.63 -32.20
CA SER A 286 -2.72 2.57 -31.43
C SER A 286 -3.42 3.89 -31.12
N THR A 287 -4.58 4.16 -31.74
CA THR A 287 -5.36 5.39 -31.58
C THR A 287 -6.85 5.08 -31.43
N ILE A 288 -7.58 6.01 -30.79
CA ILE A 288 -9.05 6.04 -30.80
C ILE A 288 -9.49 6.82 -32.04
N SER A 289 -10.27 6.18 -32.92
CA SER A 289 -10.83 6.74 -34.16
C SER A 289 -12.36 6.66 -34.09
N GLY A 290 -13.05 7.80 -34.22
CA GLY A 290 -14.47 7.91 -33.86
C GLY A 290 -15.47 7.84 -35.01
N GLY A 291 -16.61 7.19 -34.74
CA GLY A 291 -17.93 7.36 -35.35
C GLY A 291 -18.89 6.30 -34.80
N GLY A 292 -20.07 6.53 -34.24
CA GLY A 292 -20.67 7.74 -33.69
C GLY A 292 -21.92 7.36 -32.85
N THR A 293 -22.20 8.10 -31.78
CA THR A 293 -23.49 8.77 -31.54
C THR A 293 -23.16 10.05 -30.77
N THR A 294 -23.89 11.11 -31.08
CA THR A 294 -23.70 12.49 -30.62
C THR A 294 -23.84 12.62 -29.11
N ALA A 295 -22.74 12.45 -28.38
CA ALA A 295 -22.34 13.44 -27.40
C ALA A 295 -21.37 14.38 -28.11
N ILE A 296 -21.53 15.69 -27.93
CA ILE A 296 -20.54 16.68 -28.35
C ILE A 296 -19.18 16.15 -27.88
N ALA A 297 -18.29 15.76 -28.80
CA ALA A 297 -16.90 15.54 -28.45
C ALA A 297 -16.48 16.82 -27.74
N PRO A 298 -15.91 16.78 -26.51
CA PRO A 298 -15.27 17.96 -26.01
C PRO A 298 -14.23 18.28 -27.08
N THR A 299 -14.43 19.39 -27.77
CA THR A 299 -13.38 19.99 -28.58
C THR A 299 -12.13 19.88 -27.74
N ASP A 300 -11.07 19.26 -28.28
CA ASP A 300 -9.77 19.24 -27.61
C ASP A 300 -9.58 20.63 -27.00
N ASN A 301 -9.56 20.67 -25.67
CA ASN A 301 -9.59 21.91 -24.95
C ASN A 301 -8.24 22.64 -25.09
N GLY A 302 -7.27 22.03 -25.77
CA GLY A 302 -5.93 22.54 -26.06
C GLY A 302 -5.03 22.58 -24.83
N LEU A 303 -5.48 22.05 -23.70
CA LEU A 303 -4.76 22.02 -22.43
C LEU A 303 -4.21 20.61 -22.20
N HIS A 304 -2.93 20.43 -22.50
CA HIS A 304 -2.24 19.16 -22.30
C HIS A 304 -0.90 19.37 -21.61
N SER A 305 -0.51 18.40 -20.79
CA SER A 305 0.73 18.40 -20.05
C SER A 305 1.45 17.05 -20.16
N ALA A 306 2.77 17.08 -20.00
CA ALA A 306 3.62 15.91 -19.76
C ALA A 306 4.49 16.16 -18.54
N TRP A 307 4.55 15.21 -17.61
CA TRP A 307 5.43 15.24 -16.45
C TRP A 307 6.88 15.18 -16.93
N VAL A 308 7.74 15.97 -16.29
CA VAL A 308 9.16 16.06 -16.63
C VAL A 308 10.02 15.55 -15.49
N SER A 309 9.81 16.08 -14.28
CA SER A 309 10.64 15.74 -13.13
C SER A 309 10.01 16.20 -11.82
N GLN A 310 10.53 15.70 -10.71
CA GLN A 310 10.28 16.23 -9.38
C GLN A 310 11.54 16.15 -8.52
N THR A 311 11.63 17.01 -7.51
CA THR A 311 12.67 16.90 -6.47
C THR A 311 12.45 15.63 -5.63
N PRO A 312 13.50 14.85 -5.34
CA PRO A 312 13.38 13.69 -4.47
C PRO A 312 13.01 14.11 -3.04
N THR A 313 12.22 13.28 -2.37
CA THR A 313 11.87 13.45 -0.96
C THR A 313 12.61 12.41 -0.12
N GLY A 314 13.32 12.88 0.90
CA GLY A 314 13.97 12.02 1.88
C GLY A 314 13.00 11.64 3.01
N ALA A 315 13.43 10.72 3.86
CA ALA A 315 12.74 10.46 5.11
C ALA A 315 12.94 11.64 6.09
N MET A 316 11.89 11.95 6.85
CA MET A 316 11.82 13.15 7.68
C MET A 316 11.40 12.80 9.10
N GLN A 317 11.78 13.65 10.05
CA GLN A 317 11.22 13.60 11.40
C GLN A 317 9.75 14.03 11.37
N ALA A 318 8.99 13.59 12.37
CA ALA A 318 7.61 14.02 12.56
C ALA A 318 7.48 15.55 12.52
N ALA A 319 6.43 16.02 11.84
CA ALA A 319 6.08 17.43 11.65
C ALA A 319 7.14 18.33 10.98
N ALA A 320 8.28 17.77 10.53
CA ALA A 320 9.26 18.49 9.72
C ALA A 320 8.62 18.90 8.37
N THR A 321 9.10 20.00 7.81
CA THR A 321 8.61 20.51 6.52
C THR A 321 9.66 20.36 5.43
N THR A 322 9.23 20.04 4.22
CA THR A 322 10.10 19.99 3.03
C THR A 322 9.45 20.75 1.89
N THR A 323 10.28 21.32 1.03
CA THR A 323 9.85 22.00 -0.20
C THR A 323 10.07 21.08 -1.37
N VAL A 324 9.03 20.89 -2.17
CA VAL A 324 9.02 20.00 -3.33
C VAL A 324 8.72 20.83 -4.56
N THR A 325 9.47 20.60 -5.63
CA THR A 325 9.23 21.21 -6.94
C THR A 325 8.95 20.13 -7.97
N LEU A 326 7.86 20.28 -8.72
CA LEU A 326 7.51 19.44 -9.87
C LEU A 326 7.61 20.27 -11.15
N SER A 327 7.99 19.62 -12.24
CA SER A 327 8.07 20.22 -13.57
C SER A 327 7.16 19.49 -14.55
N PHE A 328 6.38 20.24 -15.32
CA PHE A 328 5.52 19.72 -16.38
C PHE A 328 5.71 20.52 -17.67
N ARG A 329 5.80 19.83 -18.80
CA ARG A 329 5.84 20.41 -20.13
C ARG A 329 4.41 20.62 -20.63
N ASN A 330 4.11 21.81 -21.15
CA ASN A 330 2.90 22.07 -21.90
C ASN A 330 2.98 21.36 -23.26
N THR A 331 2.20 20.31 -23.45
CA THR A 331 2.11 19.56 -24.71
C THR A 331 0.89 19.97 -25.53
N GLY A 332 0.09 20.90 -25.02
CA GLY A 332 -1.12 21.39 -25.66
C GLY A 332 -0.88 22.57 -26.59
N THR A 333 -1.98 23.11 -27.12
CA THR A 333 -1.99 24.23 -28.05
C THR A 333 -2.25 25.57 -27.36
N LYS A 334 -2.79 25.56 -26.12
CA LYS A 334 -3.06 26.77 -25.34
C LYS A 334 -1.89 27.16 -24.45
N THR A 335 -1.61 28.45 -24.41
CA THR A 335 -0.67 29.06 -23.48
C THR A 335 -1.25 29.08 -22.05
N TRP A 336 -0.44 28.71 -21.07
CA TRP A 336 -0.78 28.80 -19.65
C TRP A 336 -0.32 30.14 -19.09
N THR A 337 -1.22 30.90 -18.50
CA THR A 337 -0.95 32.27 -18.01
C THR A 337 -1.33 32.39 -16.55
N LYS A 338 -0.33 32.61 -15.70
CA LYS A 338 -0.51 32.79 -14.26
C LYS A 338 -1.38 34.02 -13.98
N GLY A 339 -2.31 33.90 -13.05
CA GLY A 339 -3.24 34.96 -12.64
C GLY A 339 -4.42 35.19 -13.59
N VAL A 340 -4.51 34.45 -14.70
CA VAL A 340 -5.61 34.60 -15.67
C VAL A 340 -6.60 33.45 -15.52
N ALA A 341 -7.86 33.80 -15.22
CA ALA A 341 -8.94 32.82 -15.10
C ALA A 341 -9.09 32.00 -16.40
N GLY A 342 -9.16 30.67 -16.26
CA GLY A 342 -9.24 29.75 -17.39
C GLY A 342 -7.94 29.52 -18.18
N SER A 343 -6.81 30.10 -17.74
CA SER A 343 -5.47 29.86 -18.33
C SER A 343 -4.41 29.55 -17.26
N GLN A 344 -4.61 29.95 -16.01
CA GLN A 344 -3.73 29.60 -14.90
C GLN A 344 -3.80 28.09 -14.63
N VAL A 345 -2.64 27.43 -14.65
CA VAL A 345 -2.52 26.04 -14.21
C VAL A 345 -2.10 25.99 -12.75
N THR A 346 -2.80 25.13 -12.01
CA THR A 346 -2.57 24.84 -10.59
C THR A 346 -2.24 23.35 -10.44
N LEU A 347 -1.27 23.03 -9.57
CA LEU A 347 -1.00 21.67 -9.12
C LEU A 347 -1.94 21.34 -7.96
N ALA A 348 -2.67 20.25 -8.07
CA ALA A 348 -3.74 19.90 -7.16
C ALA A 348 -3.68 18.44 -6.71
N ILE A 349 -4.28 18.16 -5.56
CA ILE A 349 -4.49 16.79 -5.08
C ILE A 349 -5.48 16.12 -6.02
N ASN A 350 -5.09 14.96 -6.58
CA ASN A 350 -5.95 14.21 -7.49
C ASN A 350 -7.28 13.85 -6.80
N GLY A 351 -8.39 14.05 -7.50
CA GLY A 351 -9.74 13.84 -6.95
C GLY A 351 -10.20 14.89 -5.93
N ASP A 352 -9.55 16.06 -5.87
CA ASP A 352 -9.94 17.20 -5.02
C ASP A 352 -9.99 16.91 -3.51
N SER A 353 -9.32 15.85 -3.03
CA SER A 353 -9.36 15.46 -1.62
C SER A 353 -8.71 16.48 -0.68
N ALA A 354 -9.43 16.83 0.39
CA ALA A 354 -8.91 17.66 1.48
C ALA A 354 -8.23 16.83 2.61
N ALA A 355 -8.18 15.50 2.49
CA ALA A 355 -7.72 14.61 3.56
C ALA A 355 -6.30 14.94 4.04
N TYR A 356 -5.40 15.31 3.13
CA TYR A 356 -4.01 15.67 3.44
C TYR A 356 -3.89 16.99 4.23
N SER A 357 -4.74 17.96 3.91
CA SER A 357 -4.82 19.21 4.68
C SER A 357 -5.43 18.97 6.06
N ASN A 358 -6.42 18.08 6.17
CA ASN A 358 -7.04 17.73 7.46
C ASN A 358 -6.05 17.10 8.45
N ILE A 359 -5.01 16.42 7.95
CA ILE A 359 -3.91 15.89 8.78
C ILE A 359 -2.72 16.85 8.90
N GLY A 360 -2.87 18.10 8.45
CA GLY A 360 -1.90 19.19 8.65
C GLY A 360 -0.67 19.16 7.73
N MET A 361 -0.73 18.47 6.59
CA MET A 361 0.37 18.45 5.62
C MET A 361 0.52 19.76 4.84
N ASN A 362 -0.55 20.55 4.75
CA ASN A 362 -0.58 21.78 3.98
C ASN A 362 0.18 22.92 4.66
N VAL A 363 1.31 23.32 4.07
CA VAL A 363 2.10 24.46 4.54
C VAL A 363 2.06 25.55 3.47
N GLY A 364 1.20 26.55 3.69
CA GLY A 364 1.05 27.68 2.77
C GLY A 364 0.43 27.30 1.42
N TRP A 365 -0.28 26.17 1.33
CA TRP A 365 -0.97 25.77 0.11
C TRP A 365 -2.05 26.80 -0.27
N PRO A 366 -2.22 27.12 -1.57
CA PRO A 366 -3.29 28.02 -2.04
C PRO A 366 -4.69 27.65 -1.54
N SER A 367 -5.00 26.35 -1.42
CA SER A 367 -6.23 25.87 -0.79
C SER A 367 -6.02 24.48 -0.19
N ALA A 368 -7.06 23.88 0.39
CA ALA A 368 -6.97 22.55 1.01
C ALA A 368 -6.57 21.42 0.02
N ASN A 369 -6.75 21.63 -1.28
CA ASN A 369 -6.46 20.64 -2.33
C ASN A 369 -5.72 21.25 -3.54
N ARG A 370 -5.30 22.51 -3.48
CA ARG A 370 -4.42 23.17 -4.44
C ARG A 370 -3.09 23.41 -3.77
N VAL A 371 -2.05 22.69 -4.17
CA VAL A 371 -0.75 22.70 -3.47
C VAL A 371 0.17 23.81 -3.96
N ALA A 372 0.12 24.14 -5.26
CA ALA A 372 0.91 25.21 -5.86
C ALA A 372 0.27 25.75 -7.14
N VAL A 373 0.53 27.00 -7.47
CA VAL A 373 0.31 27.57 -8.81
C VAL A 373 1.64 27.52 -9.57
N GLN A 374 1.60 27.46 -10.90
CA GLN A 374 2.80 27.58 -11.74
C GLN A 374 3.68 28.77 -11.31
N ASN A 375 5.01 28.59 -11.34
CA ASN A 375 5.96 29.63 -10.97
C ASN A 375 6.08 30.68 -12.07
N GLU A 376 6.16 30.24 -13.32
CA GLU A 376 6.36 31.06 -14.51
C GLU A 376 5.08 31.83 -14.88
N ALA A 377 5.25 33.06 -15.34
CA ALA A 377 4.14 33.94 -15.70
C ALA A 377 3.36 33.43 -16.93
N VAL A 378 4.08 32.92 -17.93
CA VAL A 378 3.51 32.48 -19.23
C VAL A 378 4.26 31.24 -19.72
N ILE A 379 3.54 30.18 -20.09
CA ILE A 379 4.09 28.95 -20.68
C ILE A 379 3.35 28.64 -21.97
N GLY A 380 4.00 28.89 -23.10
CA GLY A 380 3.48 28.52 -24.42
C GLY A 380 3.60 27.01 -24.71
N PRO A 381 2.99 26.54 -25.81
CA PRO A 381 3.16 25.17 -26.31
C PRO A 381 4.64 24.74 -26.37
N GLY A 382 4.93 23.56 -25.82
CA GLY A 382 6.26 22.98 -25.74
C GLY A 382 7.14 23.50 -24.58
N GLY A 383 6.73 24.56 -23.87
CA GLY A 383 7.43 25.10 -22.71
C GLY A 383 7.24 24.27 -21.44
N THR A 384 8.06 24.49 -20.42
CA THR A 384 7.99 23.78 -19.13
C THR A 384 7.60 24.74 -18.02
N ALA A 385 6.61 24.36 -17.23
CA ALA A 385 6.20 25.04 -16.00
C ALA A 385 6.75 24.29 -14.78
N THR A 386 7.08 25.03 -13.72
CA THR A 386 7.45 24.49 -12.42
C THR A 386 6.43 24.85 -11.35
N PHE A 387 6.24 23.95 -10.38
CA PHE A 387 5.28 24.08 -9.29
C PHE A 387 5.99 23.76 -7.99
N THR A 388 6.15 24.76 -7.14
CA THR A 388 6.87 24.62 -5.86
C THR A 388 5.90 24.77 -4.69
N PHE A 389 5.88 23.80 -3.78
CA PHE A 389 5.09 23.86 -2.55
C PHE A 389 5.86 23.30 -1.37
N THR A 390 5.49 23.74 -0.17
CA THR A 390 5.99 23.18 1.08
C THR A 390 4.94 22.23 1.64
N THR A 391 5.38 21.08 2.16
CA THR A 391 4.51 20.11 2.83
C THR A 391 5.13 19.69 4.15
N ARG A 392 4.28 19.31 5.11
CA ARG A 392 4.67 18.80 6.41
C ARG A 392 4.58 17.28 6.44
N ALA A 393 5.57 16.63 7.06
CA ALA A 393 5.51 15.21 7.39
C ALA A 393 4.44 14.97 8.47
N PRO A 394 3.58 13.94 8.33
CA PRO A 394 2.66 13.53 9.39
C PRO A 394 3.38 13.21 10.71
N PHE A 395 2.63 13.19 11.82
CA PHE A 395 3.19 12.81 13.12
C PHE A 395 3.44 11.31 13.26
N ALA A 396 2.58 10.49 12.64
CA ALA A 396 2.73 9.04 12.66
C ALA A 396 3.84 8.59 11.70
N ALA A 397 4.55 7.53 12.08
CA ALA A 397 5.54 6.89 11.22
C ALA A 397 4.88 6.27 9.98
N GLY A 398 5.62 6.23 8.87
CA GLY A 398 5.16 5.64 7.61
C GLY A 398 5.23 6.62 6.44
N THR A 399 4.81 6.15 5.28
CA THR A 399 4.84 6.94 4.05
C THR A 399 3.43 7.31 3.62
N VAL A 400 3.20 8.59 3.38
CA VAL A 400 1.99 9.13 2.76
C VAL A 400 2.32 9.59 1.34
N SER A 401 1.64 9.03 0.35
CA SER A 401 1.75 9.50 -1.04
C SER A 401 0.75 10.61 -1.30
N LEU A 402 1.24 11.78 -1.74
CA LEU A 402 0.43 12.89 -2.24
C LEU A 402 0.21 12.70 -3.74
N PRO A 403 -0.98 12.26 -4.22
CA PRO A 403 -1.26 12.14 -5.64
C PRO A 403 -1.53 13.53 -6.22
N LEU A 404 -0.79 13.91 -7.26
CA LEU A 404 -0.80 15.25 -7.81
C LEU A 404 -1.13 15.25 -9.29
N ARG A 405 -1.97 16.19 -9.68
CA ARG A 405 -2.42 16.36 -11.07
C ARG A 405 -2.63 17.84 -11.36
N LEU A 406 -2.35 18.24 -12.59
CA LEU A 406 -2.55 19.62 -13.02
C LEU A 406 -4.03 19.89 -13.33
N VAL A 407 -4.50 21.08 -12.97
CA VAL A 407 -5.86 21.55 -13.20
C VAL A 407 -5.85 23.02 -13.61
N VAL A 408 -6.71 23.38 -14.55
CA VAL A 408 -7.14 24.77 -14.77
C VAL A 408 -8.51 24.89 -14.11
N ASP A 409 -8.56 25.60 -12.99
CA ASP A 409 -9.75 25.69 -12.15
C ASP A 409 -10.97 26.24 -12.93
N GLY A 410 -12.10 25.56 -12.78
CA GLY A 410 -13.34 25.87 -13.51
C GLY A 410 -13.33 25.51 -14.99
N VAL A 411 -12.23 24.93 -15.51
CA VAL A 411 -12.11 24.52 -16.91
C VAL A 411 -11.93 23.01 -17.04
N ALA A 412 -10.77 22.48 -16.65
CA ALA A 412 -10.46 21.07 -16.84
C ALA A 412 -9.24 20.62 -16.02
N TRP A 413 -9.26 19.34 -15.63
CA TRP A 413 -8.04 18.62 -15.26
C TRP A 413 -7.25 18.26 -16.52
N LEU A 414 -5.93 18.44 -16.46
CA LEU A 414 -5.02 17.95 -17.50
C LEU A 414 -4.77 16.45 -17.28
N GLU A 415 -3.93 15.81 -18.07
CA GLU A 415 -3.67 14.36 -18.01
C GLU A 415 -3.29 13.90 -16.60
N ASP A 416 -3.87 12.78 -16.18
CA ASP A 416 -3.36 12.06 -15.01
C ASP A 416 -2.18 11.20 -15.44
N GLN A 417 -1.01 11.50 -14.90
CA GLN A 417 0.24 10.83 -15.24
C GLN A 417 0.75 9.97 -14.07
N GLY A 418 -0.12 9.70 -13.09
CA GLY A 418 0.24 8.91 -11.91
C GLY A 418 1.30 9.59 -11.05
N VAL A 419 1.41 10.92 -11.13
CA VAL A 419 2.44 11.67 -10.41
C VAL A 419 2.07 11.71 -8.94
N PHE A 420 3.01 11.32 -8.09
CA PHE A 420 2.85 11.44 -6.65
C PHE A 420 4.16 11.84 -5.96
N VAL A 421 4.02 12.46 -4.79
CA VAL A 421 5.14 12.82 -3.92
C VAL A 421 5.05 11.97 -2.64
N PRO A 422 5.99 11.03 -2.41
CA PRO A 422 6.01 10.25 -1.18
C PRO A 422 6.61 11.06 -0.03
N ILE A 423 5.88 11.21 1.06
CA ILE A 423 6.34 11.85 2.29
C ILE A 423 6.49 10.77 3.37
N THR A 424 7.74 10.44 3.68
CA THR A 424 8.06 9.38 4.66
C THR A 424 8.43 10.00 6.00
N THR A 425 7.64 9.71 7.02
CA THR A 425 7.93 10.03 8.42
C THR A 425 8.62 8.84 9.07
N ILE A 426 9.79 9.07 9.67
CA ILE A 426 10.42 8.13 10.60
C ILE A 426 10.07 8.57 12.02
N VAL A 427 9.79 7.60 12.89
CA VAL A 427 9.66 7.82 14.33
C VAL A 427 10.58 6.82 15.02
N ASP A 428 11.64 7.35 15.63
CA ASP A 428 12.66 6.58 16.34
C ASP A 428 13.15 7.41 17.54
N TYR A 429 12.18 7.82 18.36
CA TYR A 429 12.40 8.57 19.58
C TYR A 429 12.42 7.61 20.77
N HIS A 430 13.61 7.42 21.34
CA HIS A 430 13.84 6.52 22.46
C HIS A 430 14.63 7.24 23.55
N SER A 431 14.25 7.00 24.80
CA SER A 431 14.90 7.55 25.98
C SER A 431 15.37 6.45 26.91
N ARG A 432 16.46 6.71 27.61
CA ARG A 432 16.88 5.94 28.78
C ARG A 432 17.08 6.86 29.96
N TRP A 433 16.58 6.49 31.14
CA TRP A 433 16.79 7.28 32.35
C TRP A 433 18.29 7.45 32.63
N ALA A 434 18.71 8.68 32.92
CA ALA A 434 20.11 9.01 33.18
C ALA A 434 20.35 9.39 34.64
N SER A 435 19.56 10.34 35.17
CA SER A 435 19.67 10.79 36.56
C SER A 435 18.44 11.59 36.99
N GLN A 436 18.34 11.86 38.30
CA GLN A 436 17.37 12.82 38.84
C GLN A 436 17.88 13.44 40.14
N SER A 437 17.33 14.59 40.52
CA SER A 437 17.58 15.23 41.80
C SER A 437 17.07 14.39 42.97
N ALA A 438 17.57 14.69 44.18
CA ALA A 438 17.05 14.08 45.40
C ALA A 438 15.55 14.38 45.61
N TYR A 439 14.84 13.44 46.23
CA TYR A 439 13.43 13.59 46.57
C TYR A 439 13.23 14.68 47.64
N PRO A 440 12.32 15.65 47.43
CA PRO A 440 12.11 16.70 48.40
C PRO A 440 11.28 16.22 49.61
N THR A 441 11.66 16.72 50.79
CA THR A 441 10.81 16.71 51.99
C THR A 441 10.37 18.14 52.27
N LEU A 442 9.05 18.37 52.30
CA LEU A 442 8.44 19.71 52.32
C LEU A 442 7.41 19.81 53.44
N ARG A 443 7.22 21.00 53.99
CA ARG A 443 6.04 21.31 54.82
C ARG A 443 4.82 21.58 53.93
N ALA A 444 3.62 21.39 54.46
CA ALA A 444 2.39 21.71 53.74
C ALA A 444 2.42 23.13 53.14
N GLY A 445 2.09 23.26 51.85
CA GLY A 445 2.12 24.52 51.10
C GLY A 445 3.51 25.04 50.69
N GLN A 446 4.60 24.38 51.11
CA GLN A 446 5.96 24.77 50.72
C GLN A 446 6.23 24.41 49.25
N VAL A 447 6.83 25.35 48.51
CA VAL A 447 7.34 25.12 47.15
C VAL A 447 8.74 24.49 47.22
N SER A 448 8.99 23.47 46.41
CA SER A 448 10.29 22.81 46.32
C SER A 448 11.37 23.73 45.77
N GLY A 449 12.64 23.40 46.04
CA GLY A 449 13.73 23.84 45.18
C GLY A 449 13.58 23.32 43.74
N SER A 450 14.52 23.68 42.88
CA SER A 450 14.57 23.17 41.50
C SER A 450 14.77 21.65 41.51
N LEU A 451 13.83 20.92 40.93
CA LEU A 451 13.92 19.48 40.70
C LEU A 451 14.34 19.22 39.27
N THR A 452 15.14 18.17 39.07
CA THR A 452 15.63 17.79 37.75
C THR A 452 15.45 16.30 37.50
N ILE A 453 15.07 15.94 36.28
CA ILE A 453 15.15 14.58 35.76
C ILE A 453 15.84 14.65 34.42
N ALA A 454 16.77 13.75 34.17
CA ALA A 454 17.54 13.69 32.94
C ALA A 454 17.36 12.34 32.23
N PHE A 455 17.19 12.39 30.92
CA PHE A 455 17.07 11.22 30.05
C PHE A 455 18.06 11.32 28.90
N ARG A 456 18.73 10.20 28.60
CA ARG A 456 19.59 10.06 27.44
C ARG A 456 18.76 9.69 26.22
N ASN A 457 18.98 10.37 25.09
CA ASN A 457 18.42 9.99 23.80
C ASN A 457 19.13 8.73 23.30
N THR A 458 18.40 7.62 23.21
CA THR A 458 18.89 6.34 22.68
C THR A 458 18.36 6.04 21.29
N GLY A 459 17.53 6.92 20.73
CA GLY A 459 17.04 6.82 19.35
C GLY A 459 17.97 7.49 18.35
N SER A 460 17.68 7.33 17.07
CA SER A 460 18.41 7.98 15.98
C SER A 460 18.00 9.44 15.76
N GLN A 461 16.82 9.85 16.24
CA GLN A 461 16.27 11.18 15.99
C GLN A 461 16.58 12.18 17.10
N SER A 462 17.11 13.36 16.73
CA SER A 462 17.34 14.46 17.67
C SER A 462 16.04 15.00 18.25
N TRP A 463 16.04 15.33 19.54
CA TRP A 463 14.94 16.06 20.19
C TRP A 463 15.22 17.56 20.14
N THR A 464 14.35 18.33 19.48
CA THR A 464 14.60 19.75 19.21
C THR A 464 13.56 20.61 19.89
N LYS A 465 14.02 21.46 20.82
CA LYS A 465 13.16 22.32 21.63
C LYS A 465 12.42 23.35 20.77
N GLY A 466 11.16 23.58 21.09
CA GLY A 466 10.29 24.51 20.37
C GLY A 466 9.80 24.04 19.00
N ILE A 467 10.21 22.85 18.53
CA ILE A 467 9.74 22.29 17.27
C ILE A 467 8.66 21.25 17.54
N LEU A 468 7.47 21.51 16.99
CA LEU A 468 6.32 20.60 17.05
C LEU A 468 6.71 19.21 16.53
N GLY A 469 6.33 18.16 17.25
CA GLY A 469 6.65 16.77 16.88
C GLY A 469 8.11 16.37 17.07
N GLN A 470 8.96 17.23 17.66
CA GLN A 470 10.37 16.95 17.91
C GLN A 470 10.85 17.37 19.32
N GLU A 471 10.12 18.25 20.00
CA GLU A 471 10.44 18.65 21.38
C GLU A 471 10.12 17.53 22.38
N ALA A 472 11.12 17.11 23.16
CA ALA A 472 10.88 16.25 24.30
C ALA A 472 10.31 17.03 25.48
N ARG A 473 9.26 16.47 26.09
CA ARG A 473 8.64 16.96 27.31
C ARG A 473 8.62 15.84 28.35
N LEU A 474 8.73 16.21 29.60
CA LEU A 474 8.47 15.34 30.73
C LEU A 474 7.00 15.48 31.13
N ALA A 475 6.30 14.36 31.21
CA ALA A 475 4.88 14.34 31.45
C ALA A 475 4.52 13.31 32.51
N VAL A 476 3.37 13.53 33.18
CA VAL A 476 2.78 12.52 34.03
C VAL A 476 2.30 11.37 33.14
N ASN A 477 2.77 10.15 33.42
CA ASN A 477 2.53 8.98 32.58
C ASN A 477 1.03 8.76 32.31
N ARG A 478 0.70 8.36 31.08
CA ARG A 478 -0.67 8.16 30.58
C ARG A 478 -1.56 9.41 30.67
N ASP A 479 -0.96 10.59 30.61
CA ASP A 479 -1.66 11.87 30.63
C ASP A 479 -2.51 12.11 31.88
N VAL A 480 -2.21 11.44 33.00
CA VAL A 480 -2.95 11.59 34.26
C VAL A 480 -2.86 13.04 34.78
N THR A 481 -4.01 13.63 35.11
CA THR A 481 -4.11 15.04 35.54
C THR A 481 -4.32 15.22 37.03
N THR A 482 -4.42 14.14 37.81
CA THR A 482 -4.67 14.19 39.27
C THR A 482 -3.59 14.95 40.03
N TRP A 483 -2.39 15.08 39.46
CA TRP A 483 -1.24 15.75 40.06
C TRP A 483 -1.12 17.23 39.69
N ALA A 484 -2.05 17.77 38.89
CA ALA A 484 -1.98 19.14 38.38
C ALA A 484 -1.84 20.18 39.50
N GLY A 485 -2.51 19.97 40.64
CA GLY A 485 -2.45 20.88 41.79
C GLY A 485 -1.09 20.91 42.50
N LEU A 486 -0.19 19.97 42.21
CA LEU A 486 1.19 19.98 42.72
C LEU A 486 2.12 20.81 41.85
N GLY A 487 1.72 21.15 40.62
CA GLY A 487 2.59 21.80 39.66
C GLY A 487 2.83 23.28 39.95
N VAL A 488 4.10 23.69 39.95
CA VAL A 488 4.48 25.10 39.97
C VAL A 488 4.98 25.47 38.57
N ASN A 489 4.21 26.31 37.87
CA ASN A 489 4.49 26.73 36.48
C ASN A 489 4.69 25.57 35.49
N TRP A 490 3.99 24.46 35.70
CA TRP A 490 3.94 23.37 34.73
C TRP A 490 3.32 23.87 33.41
N MET A 491 3.75 23.29 32.29
CA MET A 491 3.29 23.68 30.95
C MET A 491 1.80 23.39 30.75
N SER A 492 1.29 22.34 31.39
CA SER A 492 -0.14 21.99 31.45
C SER A 492 -0.41 21.11 32.68
N ALA A 493 -1.65 20.66 32.85
CA ALA A 493 -2.06 19.78 33.96
C ALA A 493 -1.24 18.48 34.09
N ASN A 494 -0.58 18.04 33.00
CA ASN A 494 0.19 16.79 32.95
C ASN A 494 1.53 16.94 32.21
N ARG A 495 1.90 18.14 31.72
CA ARG A 495 3.20 18.44 31.10
C ARG A 495 4.04 19.23 32.09
N VAL A 496 5.00 18.55 32.71
CA VAL A 496 5.78 19.07 33.83
C VAL A 496 6.83 20.07 33.35
N ALA A 497 7.60 19.71 32.33
CA ALA A 497 8.63 20.57 31.76
C ALA A 497 8.98 20.16 30.34
N ALA A 498 9.47 21.10 29.53
CA ALA A 498 10.17 20.81 28.30
C ALA A 498 11.65 20.54 28.60
N GLN A 499 12.35 19.90 27.65
CA GLN A 499 13.80 19.80 27.70
C GLN A 499 14.45 21.18 27.85
N THR A 500 15.60 21.25 28.52
CA THR A 500 16.34 22.52 28.71
C THR A 500 17.16 22.86 27.48
N GLU A 501 17.82 21.86 26.91
CA GLU A 501 18.73 21.90 25.77
C GLU A 501 17.97 22.26 24.49
N SER A 502 18.61 23.07 23.61
CA SER A 502 18.02 23.45 22.33
C SER A 502 17.87 22.27 21.37
N SER A 503 18.82 21.34 21.38
CA SER A 503 18.75 20.08 20.63
C SER A 503 19.51 18.97 21.35
N VAL A 504 18.98 17.76 21.34
CA VAL A 504 19.58 16.57 21.95
C VAL A 504 19.64 15.46 20.90
N GLY A 505 20.80 15.33 20.26
CA GLY A 505 21.06 14.27 19.27
C GLY A 505 21.22 12.88 19.91
N ALA A 506 21.36 11.86 19.06
CA ALA A 506 21.57 10.47 19.49
C ALA A 506 22.74 10.36 20.49
N GLY A 507 22.50 9.70 21.62
CA GLY A 507 23.45 9.54 22.70
C GLY A 507 23.62 10.75 23.63
N GLY A 508 23.03 11.90 23.32
CA GLY A 508 22.98 13.08 24.17
C GLY A 508 21.98 12.96 25.33
N THR A 509 21.99 13.91 26.26
CA THR A 509 21.10 13.91 27.45
C THR A 509 20.25 15.17 27.46
N ALA A 510 18.95 15.01 27.69
CA ALA A 510 18.03 16.11 27.96
C ALA A 510 17.77 16.23 29.46
N THR A 511 17.69 17.47 29.94
CA THR A 511 17.39 17.81 31.33
C THR A 511 16.04 18.51 31.42
N PHE A 512 15.16 17.99 32.26
CA PHE A 512 13.85 18.55 32.56
C PHE A 512 13.87 19.17 33.94
N THR A 513 13.62 20.48 34.01
CA THR A 513 13.69 21.25 35.26
C THR A 513 12.32 21.79 35.63
N PHE A 514 11.89 21.54 36.86
CA PHE A 514 10.56 21.94 37.34
C PHE A 514 10.52 22.09 38.86
N GLN A 515 9.38 22.55 39.37
CA GLN A 515 9.10 22.66 40.80
C GLN A 515 7.73 22.08 41.12
N VAL A 516 7.53 21.75 42.40
CA VAL A 516 6.24 21.30 42.94
C VAL A 516 5.89 22.08 44.20
N ILE A 517 4.59 22.14 44.52
CA ILE A 517 4.09 22.65 45.80
C ILE A 517 3.54 21.48 46.63
N ALA A 518 3.88 21.45 47.91
CA ALA A 518 3.42 20.42 48.82
C ALA A 518 1.90 20.56 49.10
N PRO A 519 1.11 19.48 48.98
CA PRO A 519 -0.30 19.49 49.37
C PRO A 519 -0.49 19.67 50.88
N SER A 520 -1.73 19.94 51.30
CA SER A 520 -2.07 20.18 52.71
C SER A 520 -1.99 18.93 53.59
N THR A 521 -2.12 17.74 52.99
CA THR A 521 -2.16 16.47 53.73
C THR A 521 -0.73 15.89 53.83
N PRO A 522 -0.20 15.63 55.03
CA PRO A 522 1.06 14.91 55.19
C PRO A 522 1.04 13.52 54.57
N GLY A 523 2.17 13.05 54.06
CA GLY A 523 2.29 11.76 53.40
C GLY A 523 3.34 11.75 52.29
N THR A 524 3.50 10.60 51.65
CA THR A 524 4.39 10.44 50.50
C THR A 524 3.57 10.34 49.22
N TYR A 525 3.84 11.24 48.27
CA TYR A 525 3.18 11.30 46.97
C TYR A 525 4.14 10.83 45.90
N ALA A 526 3.72 9.86 45.08
CA ALA A 526 4.54 9.26 44.03
C ALA A 526 3.98 9.64 42.65
N ILE A 527 4.71 10.48 41.91
CA ILE A 527 4.32 10.95 40.59
C ILE A 527 5.11 10.17 39.55
N ASN A 528 4.45 9.33 38.74
CA ASN A 528 5.10 8.63 37.63
C ASN A 528 5.34 9.61 36.47
N LEU A 529 6.60 9.83 36.12
CA LEU A 529 7.02 10.79 35.11
C LEU A 529 7.73 10.08 33.96
N ARG A 530 7.34 10.42 32.73
CA ARG A 530 7.81 9.76 31.53
C ARG A 530 8.03 10.77 30.39
N PRO A 531 9.08 10.63 29.58
CA PRO A 531 9.29 11.48 28.42
C PRO A 531 8.28 11.21 27.30
N VAL A 532 7.89 12.27 26.60
CA VAL A 532 6.96 12.22 25.47
C VAL A 532 7.37 13.24 24.41
N ILE A 533 7.23 12.84 23.14
CA ILE A 533 7.16 13.77 22.00
C ILE A 533 5.67 13.95 21.69
N ASP A 534 5.12 15.14 22.00
CA ASP A 534 3.69 15.38 21.90
C ASP A 534 3.15 15.16 20.47
N GLY A 535 2.05 14.42 20.37
CA GLY A 535 1.42 14.06 19.10
C GLY A 535 2.12 12.92 18.35
N VAL A 536 3.30 12.48 18.78
CA VAL A 536 4.09 11.44 18.12
C VAL A 536 4.14 10.16 18.94
N THR A 537 4.81 10.18 20.10
CA THR A 537 5.02 8.97 20.90
C THR A 537 5.42 9.26 22.34
N TRP A 538 5.00 8.38 23.24
CA TRP A 538 5.64 8.23 24.55
C TRP A 538 6.91 7.42 24.38
N MET A 539 8.04 7.91 24.91
CA MET A 539 9.29 7.15 24.95
C MET A 539 9.20 6.09 26.06
N GLU A 540 10.23 5.29 26.30
CA GLU A 540 10.25 4.19 27.27
C GLU A 540 9.72 4.57 28.66
N ASP A 541 8.98 3.65 29.28
CA ASP A 541 8.65 3.74 30.71
C ASP A 541 9.75 3.05 31.51
N GLU A 542 10.69 3.85 32.01
CA GLU A 542 11.82 3.40 32.84
C GLU A 542 11.44 3.30 34.33
N GLY A 543 10.14 3.37 34.66
CA GLY A 543 9.67 3.29 36.05
C GLY A 543 10.12 4.48 36.90
N VAL A 544 10.18 5.67 36.29
CA VAL A 544 10.70 6.88 36.95
C VAL A 544 9.59 7.55 37.76
N PHE A 545 9.82 7.67 39.07
CA PHE A 545 8.92 8.34 39.99
C PHE A 545 9.61 9.52 40.68
N LEU A 546 8.89 10.63 40.79
CA LEU A 546 9.18 11.66 41.78
C LEU A 546 8.41 11.35 43.05
N TYR A 547 9.13 11.10 44.15
CA TYR A 547 8.55 11.01 45.48
C TYR A 547 8.63 12.38 46.17
N VAL A 548 7.51 12.86 46.69
CA VAL A 548 7.42 14.08 47.51
C VAL A 548 6.93 13.70 48.89
N THR A 549 7.75 13.93 49.91
CA THR A 549 7.37 13.67 51.30
C THR A 549 6.89 14.96 51.95
N VAL A 550 5.64 14.96 52.43
CA VAL A 550 5.04 16.10 53.12
C VAL A 550 5.01 15.82 54.61
N ILE A 551 5.64 16.70 55.38
CA ILE A 551 5.64 16.69 56.84
C ILE A 551 4.73 17.79 57.40
N PRO A 552 4.25 17.64 58.64
CA PRO A 552 3.42 18.65 59.31
C PRO A 552 4.03 20.06 59.36
#